data_AF-A0A485A7H7-F1
#
_entry.id   AF-A0A485A7H7-F1
#
_cell.length_a   1.000
_cell.length_b   1.000
_cell.length_c   1.000
_cell.angle_alpha   90.00
_cell.angle_beta   90.00
_cell.angle_gamma   90.00
#
_symmetry.space_group_name_H-M   'P 1'
#
loop_
_entity.id
_entity.type
_entity.pdbx_description
1 polymer ?
#
loop_
_entity_poly.entity_id
_entity_poly.type
_entity_poly.pdbx_seq_one_letter_code
_entity_poly.pdbx_strand_id
1 'polypeptide(L)' 'MTRIIAVTACPSGVAHTYMAAESLESAARAKGWQVKVETQGSIGIENELSADDVASADIVILTKDIGIKE' A
#
# COMPACT_ATOMS: atom_id res chain seq x y z
N MET A 1 14.37 8.38 9.47
CA MET A 1 13.89 8.32 8.07
C MET A 1 12.46 7.82 8.15
N THR A 2 11.49 8.60 7.66
CA THR A 2 10.06 8.28 7.81
C THR A 2 9.70 7.00 7.06
N ARG A 3 8.98 6.09 7.73
CA ARG A 3 8.45 4.85 7.16
C ARG A 3 6.95 4.93 7.00
N ILE A 4 6.49 4.65 5.79
CA ILE A 4 5.08 4.62 5.44
C ILE A 4 4.72 3.20 5.05
N ILE A 5 3.54 2.77 5.49
CA ILE A 5 2.90 1.59 4.93
C ILE A 5 1.60 1.99 4.25
N ALA A 6 1.23 1.27 3.20
CA ALA A 6 -0.02 1.51 2.53
C ALA A 6 -0.72 0.22 2.11
N VAL A 7 -2.05 0.28 2.03
CA VAL A 7 -2.87 -0.77 1.42
C VAL A 7 -3.69 -0.14 0.31
N THR A 8 -3.62 -0.72 -0.89
CA THR A 8 -4.42 -0.30 -2.04
C THR A 8 -5.41 -1.40 -2.42
N ALA A 9 -6.68 -1.06 -2.63
CA ALA A 9 -7.71 -2.04 -2.96
C ALA A 9 -8.80 -1.45 -3.87
N CYS A 10 -8.89 -1.94 -5.12
CA CYS A 10 -9.92 -1.55 -6.07
C CYS A 10 -10.75 -2.77 -6.52
N PRO A 11 -12.11 -2.73 -6.46
CA PRO A 11 -12.97 -3.85 -6.82
C PRO A 11 -12.83 -4.26 -8.28
N SER A 12 -12.58 -3.28 -9.15
CA SER A 12 -12.55 -3.44 -10.59
C SER A 12 -11.27 -4.12 -11.10
N GLY A 13 -10.27 -4.32 -10.25
CA GLY A 13 -9.09 -5.12 -10.60
C GLY A 13 -7.74 -4.55 -10.22
N VAL A 14 -6.77 -4.97 -11.01
CA VAL A 14 -5.33 -4.81 -10.79
C VAL A 14 -4.80 -3.43 -11.18
N ALA A 15 -5.37 -2.82 -12.22
CA ALA A 15 -4.80 -1.60 -12.82
C ALA A 15 -4.74 -0.43 -11.82
N HIS A 16 -5.88 -0.04 -11.24
CA HIS A 16 -5.91 1.07 -10.28
C HIS A 16 -5.18 0.74 -8.98
N THR A 17 -5.21 -0.53 -8.56
CA THR A 17 -4.50 -1.03 -7.38
C THR A 17 -2.98 -0.82 -7.53
N TYR A 18 -2.42 -1.20 -8.68
CA TYR A 18 -1.00 -1.00 -8.98
C TYR A 18 -0.65 0.45 -9.28
N MET A 19 -1.48 1.19 -10.02
CA MET A 19 -1.25 2.62 -10.29
C MET A 19 -1.21 3.43 -8.99
N ALA A 20 -2.09 3.12 -8.03
CA ALA A 20 -2.08 3.74 -6.72
C ALA A 20 -0.80 3.39 -5.96
N ALA A 21 -0.37 2.12 -5.98
CA ALA A 21 0.86 1.68 -5.34
C ALA A 21 2.10 2.38 -5.93
N GLU A 22 2.25 2.39 -7.25
CA GLU A 22 3.37 3.05 -7.94
C GLU A 22 3.39 4.57 -7.65
N SER A 23 2.22 5.21 -7.60
CA SER A 23 2.11 6.63 -7.27
C SER A 23 2.57 6.92 -5.83
N LEU A 24 2.23 6.06 -4.87
CA LEU A 24 2.69 6.15 -3.48
C LEU A 24 4.19 5.93 -3.37
N GLU A 25 4.72 4.93 -4.07
CA GLU A 25 6.16 4.64 -4.14
C GLU A 25 6.97 5.81 -4.71
N SER A 26 6.50 6.38 -5.82
CA SER A 26 7.12 7.54 -6.45
C SER A 26 7.10 8.76 -5.52
N ALA A 27 5.98 9.03 -4.87
CA ALA A 27 5.85 10.15 -3.93
C ALA A 27 6.73 9.98 -2.68
N ALA A 28 6.80 8.78 -2.10
CA ALA A 28 7.66 8.48 -0.97
C ALA A 28 9.14 8.61 -1.36
N ARG A 29 9.53 8.06 -2.52
CA ARG A 29 10.89 8.18 -3.06
C ARG A 29 11.29 9.64 -3.28
N ALA A 30 10.39 10.46 -3.85
CA ALA A 30 10.63 11.88 -4.05
C ALA A 30 10.88 12.65 -2.74
N LYS A 31 10.33 12.17 -1.62
CA LYS A 31 10.54 12.72 -0.27
C LYS A 31 11.69 12.06 0.50
N GLY A 32 12.35 11.05 -0.06
CA GLY A 32 13.38 10.28 0.63
C GLY A 32 12.82 9.45 1.80
N TRP A 33 11.56 9.02 1.69
CA TRP A 33 10.88 8.19 2.69
C TRP A 33 10.93 6.72 2.27
N GLN A 34 10.85 5.82 3.24
CA GLN A 34 10.65 4.39 2.97
C GLN A 34 9.15 4.13 2.88
N VAL A 35 8.75 3.30 1.92
CA VAL A 35 7.36 2.87 1.79
C VAL A 35 7.28 1.39 1.45
N LYS A 36 6.30 0.71 2.05
CA LYS A 36 5.86 -0.63 1.66
C LYS A 36 4.36 -0.56 1.34
N VAL A 37 3.97 -1.07 0.18
CA VAL A 37 2.57 -1.04 -0.27
C VAL A 37 2.07 -2.45 -0.49
N GLU A 38 1.02 -2.83 0.22
CA GLU A 38 0.24 -4.04 -0.02
C GLU A 38 -0.88 -3.75 -1.02
N THR A 39 -1.04 -4.65 -1.98
CA THR A 39 -2.03 -4.52 -3.05
C THR A 39 -3.06 -5.64 -2.94
N GLN A 40 -4.33 -5.27 -2.78
CA GLN A 40 -5.44 -6.21 -2.68
C GLN A 40 -6.36 -6.07 -3.90
N GLY A 41 -6.14 -6.94 -4.91
CA GLY A 41 -6.90 -6.94 -6.16
C GLY A 41 -7.74 -8.20 -6.37
N SER A 42 -8.27 -8.36 -7.59
CA SER A 42 -9.00 -9.56 -8.01
C SER A 42 -8.15 -10.83 -8.02
N ILE A 43 -6.83 -10.67 -8.14
CA ILE A 43 -5.82 -11.74 -8.12
C ILE A 43 -5.42 -12.18 -6.72
N GLY A 44 -5.79 -11.43 -5.68
CA GLY A 44 -5.42 -11.70 -4.29
C GLY A 44 -4.67 -10.54 -3.63
N ILE A 45 -4.00 -10.87 -2.53
CA ILE A 45 -3.13 -9.97 -1.76
C ILE A 45 -1.70 -10.20 -2.23
N GLU A 46 -0.97 -9.12 -2.51
CA GLU A 46 0.46 -9.15 -2.81
C GLU A 46 1.18 -8.12 -1.94
N ASN A 47 2.46 -8.39 -1.65
CA ASN A 47 3.30 -7.56 -0.77
C ASN A 47 2.71 -7.35 0.63
N GLU A 48 2.07 -8.39 1.16
CA GLU A 48 1.39 -8.40 2.45
C GLU A 48 2.24 -7.74 3.56
N LEU A 49 1.60 -6.84 4.31
CA LEU A 49 2.18 -6.15 5.44
C LEU A 49 2.26 -7.10 6.63
N SER A 50 3.45 -7.21 7.21
CA SER A 50 3.65 -7.95 8.45
C SER A 50 3.28 -7.10 9.66
N ALA A 51 3.08 -7.74 10.81
CA ALA A 51 2.90 -7.03 12.08
C ALA A 51 4.09 -6.11 12.40
N ASP A 52 5.31 -6.49 12.03
CA ASP A 52 6.52 -5.65 12.18
C ASP A 52 6.49 -4.41 11.28
N ASP A 53 5.95 -4.51 10.06
CA ASP A 53 5.78 -3.36 9.17
C ASP A 53 4.83 -2.34 9.80
N VAL A 54 3.73 -2.81 10.39
CA VAL A 54 2.74 -1.98 11.08
C VAL A 54 3.34 -1.36 12.34
N ALA A 55 4.07 -2.13 13.14
CA ALA A 55 4.70 -1.65 14.36
C ALA A 55 5.81 -0.61 14.10
N SER A 56 6.47 -0.72 12.95
CA SER A 56 7.58 0.17 12.55
C SER A 56 7.15 1.36 11.72
N ALA A 57 5.87 1.47 11.36
CA ALA A 57 5.36 2.53 10.50
C ALA A 57 5.10 3.82 11.27
N ASP A 58 5.53 4.95 10.70
CA ASP A 58 5.16 6.28 11.19
C ASP A 58 3.78 6.70 10.67
N ILE A 59 3.40 6.22 9.47
CA ILE A 59 2.18 6.61 8.76
C ILE A 59 1.58 5.39 8.07
N VAL A 60 0.25 5.27 8.13
CA VAL A 60 -0.54 4.28 7.39
C VAL A 60 -1.44 4.99 6.38
N ILE A 61 -1.39 4.56 5.12
CA ILE A 61 -2.23 5.10 4.04
C ILE A 61 -3.15 4.00 3.51
N LEU A 62 -4.46 4.22 3.55
CA LEU A 62 -5.45 3.27 3.05
C LEU A 62 -6.15 3.88 1.83
N THR A 63 -5.89 3.34 0.64
CA THR A 63 -6.57 3.74 -0.60
C THR A 63 -7.46 2.61 -1.08
N LYS A 64 -8.72 2.61 -0.62
CA LYS A 64 -9.62 1.47 -0.78
C LYS A 64 -11.01 1.90 -1.21
N ASP A 65 -11.51 1.27 -2.27
CA ASP A 65 -12.90 1.36 -2.73
C ASP A 65 -13.76 0.21 -2.17
N ILE A 66 -13.12 -0.84 -1.63
CA ILE A 66 -13.74 -2.00 -0.98
C ILE A 66 -13.16 -2.24 0.42
N GLY A 67 -13.85 -3.01 1.26
CA GLY A 67 -13.30 -3.43 2.56
C GLY A 67 -11.94 -4.12 2.40
N ILE A 68 -10.98 -3.73 3.24
CA ILE A 68 -9.66 -4.36 3.32
C ILE A 68 -9.85 -5.75 3.90
N LYS A 69 -9.24 -6.74 3.26
CA LYS A 69 -9.24 -8.13 3.70
C LYS A 69 -8.19 -8.30 4.81
N GLU A 70 -8.53 -9.17 5.76
CA GLU A 70 -7.69 -9.57 6.90
C GLU A 70 -6.69 -10.65 6.49
#